data_AF-A0A3G9G969-F1
#
_entry.id   AF-A0A3G9G969-F1
#
_cell.length_a   1.000
_cell.length_b   1.000
_cell.length_c   1.000
_cell.angle_alpha   90.00
_cell.angle_beta   90.00
_cell.angle_gamma   90.00
#
_symmetry.space_group_name_H-M   'P 1'
#
loop_
_entity.id
_entity.type
_entity.pdbx_description
1 polymer ?
#
loop_
_entity_poly.entity_id
_entity_poly.type
_entity_poly.pdbx_seq_one_letter_code
_entity_poly.pdbx_strand_id
1 'polypeptide(L)' 'MLELDLVLERFFAQRFDALSPAEIDAYKRILDLPDTDFLDVVNGKADLDDPEEAAIIEILRSV' A
#
# COMPACT_ATOMS: atom_id res chain seq x y z
N MET A 1 -1.12 -4.56 -15.18
CA MET A 1 -0.80 -3.14 -14.98
C MET A 1 0.60 -3.09 -14.39
N LEU A 2 1.61 -2.61 -15.11
CA LEU A 2 3.01 -2.81 -14.68
C LEU A 2 3.43 -1.89 -13.52
N GLU A 3 2.82 -0.72 -13.40
CA GLU A 3 3.17 0.26 -12.34
C GLU A 3 2.85 -0.25 -10.95
N LEU A 4 1.70 -0.90 -10.77
CA LEU A 4 1.27 -1.41 -9.47
C LEU A 4 2.16 -2.59 -9.05
N ASP A 5 2.45 -3.53 -9.95
CA ASP A 5 3.42 -4.61 -9.73
C ASP A 5 4.78 -4.10 -9.25
N LEU A 6 5.35 -3.09 -9.92
CA LEU A 6 6.68 -2.57 -9.57
C LEU A 6 6.70 -1.92 -8.18
N VAL A 7 5.64 -1.19 -7.83
CA VAL A 7 5.47 -0.57 -6.51
C VAL A 7 5.35 -1.65 -5.43
N LEU A 8 4.53 -2.68 -5.67
CA LEU A 8 4.36 -3.79 -4.74
C LEU A 8 5.65 -4.60 -4.56
N GLU A 9 6.38 -4.93 -5.63
CA GLU A 9 7.66 -5.65 -5.56
C GLU A 9 8.70 -4.86 -4.75
N ARG A 10 8.79 -3.56 -4.98
CA ARG A 10 9.76 -2.68 -4.31
C ARG A 10 9.42 -2.47 -2.84
N PHE A 11 8.14 -2.39 -2.50
CA PHE A 11 7.64 -2.40 -1.13
C PHE A 11 7.90 -3.75 -0.45
N PHE A 12 7.62 -4.86 -1.13
CA PHE A 12 7.86 -6.20 -0.62
C PHE A 12 9.34 -6.42 -0.29
N ALA A 13 10.24 -6.00 -1.19
CA ALA A 13 11.67 -6.19 -1.00
C ALA A 13 12.28 -5.36 0.13
N GLN A 14 11.69 -4.20 0.47
CA GLN A 14 12.30 -3.23 1.39
C GLN A 14 11.59 -3.08 2.73
N ARG A 15 10.27 -3.31 2.78
CA ARG A 15 9.44 -2.95 3.93
C ARG A 15 8.65 -4.13 4.49
N PHE A 16 8.36 -5.15 3.69
CA PHE A 16 7.52 -6.27 4.14
C PHE A 16 8.09 -7.01 5.36
N ASP A 17 9.41 -7.20 5.43
CA ASP A 17 10.07 -7.86 6.57
C ASP A 17 10.03 -7.02 7.87
N ALA A 18 9.80 -5.70 7.75
CA ALA A 18 9.70 -4.76 8.86
C ALA A 18 8.26 -4.48 9.30
N LEU A 19 7.25 -5.04 8.61
CA LEU A 19 5.85 -4.81 8.92
C LEU A 19 5.42 -5.60 10.16
N SER A 20 4.71 -4.90 11.03
CA SER A 20 3.99 -5.50 12.15
C SER A 20 2.77 -6.29 11.64
N PRO A 21 2.27 -7.29 12.39
CA PRO A 21 1.09 -8.05 11.98
C PRO A 21 -0.16 -7.19 11.74
N ALA A 22 -0.28 -6.04 12.42
CA ALA A 22 -1.38 -5.09 12.21
C ALA A 22 -1.25 -4.35 10.86
N GLU A 23 -0.03 -3.91 10.50
CA GLU A 23 0.28 -3.30 9.21
C GLU A 23 0.12 -4.29 8.05
N ILE A 24 0.42 -5.58 8.27
CA ILE A 24 0.16 -6.64 7.29
C ILE A 24 -1.36 -6.81 7.06
N ASP A 25 -2.18 -6.69 8.09
CA ASP A 25 -3.65 -6.79 7.96
C ASP A 25 -4.21 -5.59 7.18
N ALA A 26 -3.73 -4.38 7.49
CA ALA A 26 -4.01 -3.17 6.73
C ALA A 26 -3.60 -3.34 5.26
N TYR A 27 -2.36 -3.74 4.98
CA TYR A 27 -1.89 -3.97 3.61
C TYR A 27 -2.75 -4.98 2.83
N LYS A 28 -3.24 -6.04 3.48
CA LYS A 28 -4.17 -7.01 2.85
C LYS A 28 -5.52 -6.39 2.48
N ARG A 29 -6.04 -5.46 3.30
CA ARG A 29 -7.29 -4.75 3.00
C ARG A 29 -7.12 -3.83 1.79
N ILE A 30 -6.00 -3.10 1.71
CA ILE A 30 -5.67 -2.30 0.52
C ILE A 30 -5.52 -3.19 -0.71
N LEU A 31 -4.88 -4.36 -0.59
CA LEU A 31 -4.76 -5.35 -1.67
C LEU A 31 -6.10 -5.94 -2.14
N ASP A 32 -7.15 -5.86 -1.33
CA ASP A 32 -8.51 -6.26 -1.70
C ASP A 32 -9.19 -5.20 -2.58
N LEU A 33 -8.68 -3.96 -2.57
CA LEU A 33 -9.18 -2.88 -3.44
C LEU A 33 -8.86 -3.18 -4.91
N PRO A 34 -9.73 -2.75 -5.84
CA PRO A 34 -9.44 -2.86 -7.26
C PRO A 34 -8.20 -2.04 -7.62
N ASP A 35 -7.41 -2.53 -8.57
CA ASP A 35 -6.10 -1.94 -8.93
C ASP A 35 -6.15 -0.43 -9.20
N THR A 36 -7.24 0.06 -9.82
CA THR A 36 -7.48 1.48 -10.07
C THR A 36 -7.61 2.30 -8.79
N ASP A 37 -8.26 1.76 -7.77
CA ASP A 37 -8.47 2.43 -6.48
C ASP A 37 -7.17 2.46 -5.67
N PHE A 38 -6.46 1.32 -5.63
CA PHE A 38 -5.12 1.24 -5.05
C PHE A 38 -4.18 2.29 -5.67
N LEU A 39 -4.17 2.40 -7.00
CA LEU A 39 -3.38 3.43 -7.70
C LEU A 39 -3.83 4.84 -7.36
N ASP A 40 -5.12 5.12 -7.23
CA ASP A 40 -5.63 6.43 -6.83
C ASP A 40 -5.17 6.78 -5.41
N VAL A 41 -5.23 5.82 -4.48
CA VAL A 41 -4.76 5.97 -3.09
C VAL A 41 -3.25 6.17 -3.03
N VAL A 42 -2.46 5.40 -3.77
CA VAL A 42 -0.99 5.58 -3.85
C VAL A 42 -0.63 6.92 -4.51
N ASN A 43 -1.37 7.34 -5.54
CA ASN A 43 -1.17 8.65 -6.17
C ASN A 43 -1.68 9.84 -5.31
N GLY A 44 -2.29 9.58 -4.16
CA GLY A 44 -2.86 10.62 -3.29
C GLY A 44 -4.09 11.31 -3.86
N LYS A 45 -4.80 10.64 -4.77
CA LYS A 45 -6.11 11.06 -5.28
C LYS A 45 -7.27 10.54 -4.44
N ALA A 46 -7.03 9.49 -3.64
CA ALA A 46 -7.94 8.97 -2.66
C ALA A 46 -7.27 8.93 -1.27
N ASP A 47 -8.04 9.28 -0.25
CA ASP A 47 -7.65 9.24 1.16
C ASP A 47 -8.27 8.01 1.84
N LEU A 48 -7.54 7.44 2.80
CA LEU A 48 -8.00 6.32 3.61
C LEU A 48 -8.37 6.83 5.00
N ASP A 49 -9.53 6.39 5.49
CA ASP A 49 -10.02 6.75 6.83
C ASP A 49 -9.27 5.94 7.92
N ASP A 50 -8.78 4.75 7.57
CA ASP A 50 -8.02 3.89 8.46
C ASP A 50 -6.56 4.38 8.62
N PRO A 51 -6.12 4.70 9.85
CA PRO A 51 -4.78 5.21 10.08
C PRO A 51 -3.68 4.19 9.76
N GLU A 52 -3.98 2.90 9.88
CA GLU A 52 -3.06 1.81 9.54
C GLU A 52 -2.88 1.69 8.02
N GLU A 53 -3.96 1.82 7.25
CA GLU A 53 -3.88 1.80 5.79
C GLU A 53 -3.20 3.07 5.25
N ALA A 54 -3.50 4.23 5.85
CA ALA A 54 -2.83 5.48 5.53
C ALA A 54 -1.31 5.40 5.76
N ALA A 55 -0.88 4.80 6.87
CA ALA A 55 0.54 4.59 7.16
C ALA A 55 1.23 3.69 6.11
N ILE A 56 0.59 2.58 5.72
CA ILE A 56 1.09 1.70 4.66
C ILE A 56 1.24 2.46 3.33
N ILE A 57 0.25 3.27 2.97
CA ILE A 57 0.25 4.04 1.73
C ILE A 57 1.32 5.12 1.75
N GLU A 58 1.54 5.81 2.87
CA GLU A 58 2.66 6.74 3.01
C GLU A 58 4.01 6.03 2.82
N ILE A 59 4.16 4.81 3.36
CA ILE A 59 5.36 4.01 3.13
C ILE A 59 5.50 3.67 1.64
N LEU A 60 4.44 3.18 0.99
CA LEU A 60 4.38 2.87 -0.46
C LEU A 60 4.75 4.08 -1.33
N ARG A 61 4.29 5.29 -0.97
CA ARG A 61 4.63 6.56 -1.65
C ARG A 61 6.09 6.95 -1.46
N SER A 62 6.71 6.55 -0.35
CA SER A 62 8.09 6.89 -0.03
C SER A 62 9.12 5.91 -0.61
N VAL A 63 8.69 4.80 -1.23
CA VAL A 63 9.60 3.77 -1.76
C VAL A 63 10.13 4.14 -3.12
#